data_AF-A0A2E8YB94-F1
#
_entry.id   AF-A0A2E8YB94-F1
#
_cell.length_a   1.000
_cell.length_b   1.000
_cell.length_c   1.000
_cell.angle_alpha   90.00
_cell.angle_beta   90.00
_cell.angle_gamma   90.00
#
_symmetry.space_group_name_H-M   'P 1'
#
loop_
_entity.id
_entity.type
_entity.pdbx_description
1 polymer ?
#
loop_
_entity_poly.entity_id
_entity_poly.type
_entity_poly.pdbx_seq_one_letter_code
_entity_poly.pdbx_strand_id
1 'polypeptide(L)'
;MANTPYRRSPMIRKLQSVFVGLVLTSAVAFVNAADEEFDEIPDAIAVTPESTDPIKLPLWEWTGHHVSQMLAGEILKTMGYNVEYVHVGEIPSIPSIRNGELHGSLEYWVSTNRVKFFKATQENGGAEDMGYLGLAPGQAWYYPSYVEEQCPGLPDWTALNECAEVFASDETFPKGRFLDYPAEWRVYNEDRIAALELNYVPVRSSGEGSLITEIESAYARQAPLLVMFWTPHWLLSKFDLKEVKFPQHQVECQTDPSWGVNPDLPWDCGHPAEEIKKLMWGGIRDKWPAAYRLLRNYRVTNDIQNELVLRIDVEGEKLEDVIADWLANNERTWQPWVKDAMYNPGK
;
A
#
# COMPACT_ATOMS: atom_id res chain seq x y z
N MET A 1 47.78 -27.73 -34.27
CA MET A 1 48.51 -26.52 -33.84
C MET A 1 48.10 -26.26 -32.40
N ALA A 2 48.78 -26.92 -31.47
CA ALA A 2 49.71 -26.32 -30.50
C ALA A 2 49.00 -25.49 -29.41
N ASN A 3 48.71 -26.14 -28.27
CA ASN A 3 48.58 -25.48 -26.97
C ASN A 3 49.39 -26.28 -25.95
N THR A 4 50.43 -25.65 -25.42
CA THR A 4 51.39 -26.18 -24.44
C THR A 4 50.86 -25.98 -23.01
N PRO A 5 51.06 -26.94 -22.07
CA PRO A 5 50.78 -26.76 -20.65
C PRO A 5 52.05 -26.61 -19.81
N TYR A 6 52.03 -25.81 -18.74
CA TYR A 6 53.08 -25.76 -17.69
C TYR A 6 52.51 -25.14 -16.41
N ARG A 7 52.94 -25.41 -15.18
CA ARG A 7 53.32 -26.62 -14.42
C ARG A 7 53.25 -26.19 -12.93
N ARG A 8 52.99 -27.14 -12.01
CA ARG A 8 52.78 -26.96 -10.57
C ARG A 8 54.06 -26.60 -9.76
N SER A 9 53.90 -25.72 -8.75
CA SER A 9 54.35 -25.75 -7.31
C SER A 9 55.84 -25.99 -6.92
N PRO A 10 56.26 -25.97 -5.63
CA PRO A 10 56.03 -25.09 -4.43
C PRO A 10 57.36 -24.73 -3.67
N MET A 11 57.26 -24.04 -2.50
CA MET A 11 58.07 -24.20 -1.24
C MET A 11 58.49 -22.87 -0.57
N ILE A 12 57.98 -22.59 0.65
CA ILE A 12 58.59 -22.78 2.00
C ILE A 12 59.77 -21.84 2.32
N ARG A 13 59.59 -20.97 3.33
CA ARG A 13 60.45 -20.98 4.53
C ARG A 13 59.87 -20.23 5.73
N LYS A 14 59.72 -21.00 6.82
CA LYS A 14 59.58 -20.57 8.21
C LYS A 14 60.81 -19.76 8.64
N LEU A 15 60.64 -18.80 9.55
CA LEU A 15 61.61 -18.54 10.61
C LEU A 15 60.85 -18.16 11.90
N GLN A 16 60.90 -19.06 12.88
CA GLN A 16 60.67 -18.73 14.29
C GLN A 16 61.96 -18.16 14.87
N SER A 17 61.87 -17.18 15.78
CA SER A 17 62.72 -17.11 16.98
C SER A 17 62.11 -16.15 18.00
N VAL A 18 61.96 -16.69 19.21
CA VAL A 18 61.54 -16.11 20.48
C VAL A 18 62.69 -15.28 21.06
N PHE A 19 62.43 -14.16 21.75
CA PHE A 19 63.12 -13.79 23.01
C PHE A 19 62.41 -12.63 23.77
N VAL A 20 61.91 -12.98 24.96
CA VAL A 20 61.90 -12.28 26.26
C VAL A 20 61.70 -10.75 26.34
N GLY A 21 60.52 -10.39 26.87
CA GLY A 21 60.30 -9.49 28.02
C GLY A 21 61.10 -8.20 28.21
N LEU A 22 60.40 -7.07 28.18
CA LEU A 22 60.59 -5.98 29.14
C LEU A 22 59.32 -5.12 29.22
N VAL A 23 58.74 -5.00 30.42
CA VAL A 23 57.68 -4.06 30.74
C VAL A 23 58.31 -2.67 30.84
N LEU A 24 57.86 -1.73 30.01
CA LEU A 24 58.01 -0.30 30.28
C LEU A 24 56.67 0.40 30.01
N THR A 25 56.07 0.83 31.11
CA THR A 25 54.98 1.80 31.14
C THR A 25 55.49 3.16 30.68
N SER A 26 54.95 3.68 29.59
CA SER A 26 55.04 5.10 29.25
C SER A 26 53.70 5.54 28.68
N ALA A 27 52.99 6.32 29.48
CA ALA A 27 51.74 6.97 29.11
C ALA A 27 51.97 7.91 27.93
N VAL A 28 51.19 7.74 26.87
CA VAL A 28 51.00 8.74 25.82
C VAL A 28 49.52 9.11 25.84
N ALA A 29 49.24 10.34 26.25
CA ALA A 29 47.92 10.93 26.18
C ALA A 29 47.51 11.06 24.70
N PHE A 30 46.48 10.34 24.29
CA PHE A 30 45.75 10.63 23.08
C PHE A 30 44.60 11.58 23.40
N VAL A 31 44.55 12.65 22.60
CA VAL A 31 43.50 13.66 22.58
C VAL A 31 42.18 12.98 22.25
N ASN A 32 41.20 13.10 23.15
CA ASN A 32 39.80 12.76 22.91
C ASN A 32 39.29 13.61 21.73
N ALA A 33 39.11 12.98 20.57
CA ALA A 33 38.07 13.41 19.65
C ALA A 33 36.75 12.94 20.25
N ALA A 34 35.79 13.85 20.31
CA ALA A 34 34.48 13.65 20.92
C ALA A 34 33.83 12.33 20.46
N ASP A 35 33.71 11.40 21.40
CA ASP A 35 32.60 10.47 21.41
C ASP A 35 31.34 11.34 21.54
N GLU A 36 30.52 11.39 20.48
CA GLU A 36 29.13 11.76 20.67
C GLU A 36 28.53 10.65 21.54
N GLU A 37 28.37 11.00 22.80
CA GLU A 37 27.64 10.28 23.83
C GLU A 37 26.25 9.98 23.27
N PHE A 38 26.07 8.78 22.70
CA PHE A 38 24.75 8.19 22.57
C PHE A 38 24.26 7.98 24.00
N ASP A 39 23.55 8.98 24.53
CA ASP A 39 22.82 8.88 25.79
C ASP A 39 22.16 7.50 25.83
N GLU A 40 22.47 6.75 26.90
CA GLU A 40 21.81 5.48 27.21
C GLU A 40 20.30 5.69 27.06
N ILE A 41 19.70 4.94 26.12
CA ILE A 41 18.25 4.89 25.96
C ILE A 41 17.71 4.44 27.32
N PRO A 42 16.88 5.24 28.01
CA PRO A 42 16.30 4.82 29.27
C PRO A 42 15.62 3.47 29.07
N ASP A 43 15.86 2.53 29.99
CA ASP A 43 15.16 1.25 30.05
C ASP A 43 13.71 1.43 29.62
N ALA A 44 13.28 0.57 28.68
CA ALA A 44 11.95 0.56 28.10
C ALA A 44 10.91 0.98 29.14
N ILE A 45 10.24 2.10 28.90
CA ILE A 45 9.11 2.53 29.73
C ILE A 45 8.13 1.35 29.69
N ALA A 46 8.06 0.58 30.77
CA ALA A 46 7.09 -0.49 30.90
C ALA A 46 5.70 0.16 30.95
N VAL A 47 5.07 0.23 29.78
CA VAL A 47 3.79 0.88 29.60
C VAL A 47 2.73 -0.04 30.18
N THR A 48 2.00 0.44 31.19
CA THR A 48 0.71 -0.15 31.50
C THR A 48 -0.32 0.48 30.57
N PRO A 49 -0.97 -0.28 29.68
CA PRO A 49 -2.04 0.23 28.84
C PRO A 49 -3.09 0.99 29.65
N GLU A 50 -3.57 2.13 29.14
CA GLU A 50 -4.58 2.93 29.83
C GLU A 50 -5.93 2.20 29.94
N SER A 51 -6.16 1.22 29.07
CA SER A 51 -7.27 0.29 29.13
C SER A 51 -6.83 -1.09 28.63
N THR A 52 -7.31 -2.14 29.29
CA THR A 52 -7.07 -3.54 28.92
C THR A 52 -8.02 -4.05 27.85
N ASP A 53 -9.06 -3.27 27.51
CA ASP A 53 -10.00 -3.64 26.46
C ASP A 53 -9.28 -3.77 25.11
N PRO A 54 -9.70 -4.72 24.25
CA PRO A 54 -9.06 -4.92 22.97
C PRO A 54 -9.33 -3.79 21.98
N ILE A 55 -8.29 -3.35 21.28
CA ILE A 55 -8.37 -2.53 20.08
C ILE A 55 -8.67 -3.47 18.91
N LYS A 56 -9.95 -3.59 18.57
CA LYS A 56 -10.48 -4.33 17.42
C LYS A 56 -10.28 -3.58 16.10
N LEU A 57 -9.50 -4.15 15.20
CA LEU A 57 -9.15 -3.61 13.90
C LEU A 57 -9.77 -4.48 12.78
N PRO A 58 -10.61 -3.92 11.89
CA PRO A 58 -11.10 -4.67 10.75
C PRO A 58 -9.96 -5.00 9.77
N LEU A 59 -10.07 -6.14 9.10
CA LEU A 59 -9.29 -6.52 7.91
C LEU A 59 -10.24 -6.59 6.72
N TRP A 60 -10.02 -5.71 5.74
CA TRP A 60 -10.88 -5.52 4.57
C TRP A 60 -10.52 -6.47 3.42
N GLU A 61 -10.90 -6.16 2.19
CA GLU A 61 -10.90 -7.12 1.09
C GLU A 61 -9.57 -7.26 0.31
N TRP A 62 -8.59 -6.37 0.52
CA TRP A 62 -7.31 -6.40 -0.22
C TRP A 62 -6.08 -6.56 0.67
N THR A 63 -5.04 -7.24 0.18
CA THR A 63 -3.84 -7.62 0.95
C THR A 63 -3.09 -6.39 1.49
N GLY A 64 -3.00 -5.32 0.69
CA GLY A 64 -2.37 -4.06 1.12
C GLY A 64 -2.97 -3.48 2.40
N HIS A 65 -4.31 -3.56 2.55
CA HIS A 65 -5.02 -3.14 3.75
C HIS A 65 -4.55 -3.92 4.97
N HIS A 66 -4.41 -5.24 4.83
CA HIS A 66 -4.01 -6.10 5.94
C HIS A 66 -2.60 -5.78 6.40
N VAL A 67 -1.68 -5.53 5.46
CA VAL A 67 -0.32 -5.08 5.77
C VAL A 67 -0.35 -3.77 6.55
N SER A 68 -1.05 -2.75 6.03
CA SER A 68 -1.18 -1.44 6.68
C SER A 68 -1.81 -1.54 8.07
N GLN A 69 -2.77 -2.42 8.26
CA GLN A 69 -3.49 -2.60 9.51
C GLN A 69 -2.66 -3.37 10.55
N MET A 70 -2.07 -4.50 10.15
CA MET A 70 -1.34 -5.40 11.05
C MET A 70 0.02 -4.85 11.46
N LEU A 71 0.73 -4.11 10.60
CA LEU A 71 1.94 -3.40 11.02
C LEU A 71 1.69 -2.52 12.24
N ALA A 72 0.66 -1.67 12.19
CA ALA A 72 0.30 -0.82 13.33
C ALA A 72 -0.23 -1.62 14.53
N GLY A 73 -1.07 -2.63 14.28
CA GLY A 73 -1.63 -3.47 15.34
C GLY A 73 -0.57 -4.23 16.12
N GLU A 74 0.41 -4.81 15.44
CA GLU A 74 1.53 -5.50 16.09
C GLU A 74 2.47 -4.52 16.80
N ILE A 75 2.70 -3.30 16.28
CA ILE A 75 3.43 -2.26 17.02
C ILE A 75 2.67 -1.89 18.32
N LEU A 76 1.34 -1.75 18.28
CA LEU A 76 0.54 -1.51 19.49
C LEU A 76 0.68 -2.64 20.52
N LYS A 77 0.78 -3.90 20.07
CA LYS A 77 1.03 -5.03 21.00
C LYS A 77 2.40 -4.92 21.69
N THR A 78 3.42 -4.39 21.02
CA THR A 78 4.72 -4.11 21.69
C THR A 78 4.60 -3.08 22.82
N MET A 79 3.58 -2.21 22.77
CA MET A 79 3.24 -1.26 23.84
C MET A 79 2.35 -1.86 24.94
N GLY A 80 2.04 -3.16 24.86
CA GLY A 80 1.22 -3.89 25.83
C GLY A 80 -0.29 -3.88 25.54
N TYR A 81 -0.76 -3.26 24.45
CA TYR A 81 -2.19 -3.28 24.12
C TYR A 81 -2.65 -4.65 23.62
N ASN A 82 -3.90 -5.00 23.94
CA ASN A 82 -4.59 -6.11 23.30
C ASN A 82 -5.14 -5.64 21.95
N VAL A 83 -4.79 -6.34 20.87
CA VAL A 83 -5.29 -6.03 19.52
C VAL A 83 -5.96 -7.27 18.94
N GLU A 84 -7.17 -7.10 18.41
CA GLU A 84 -7.95 -8.14 17.75
C GLU A 84 -8.18 -7.76 16.29
N TYR A 85 -8.03 -8.72 15.38
CA TYR A 85 -8.30 -8.52 13.96
C TYR A 85 -9.63 -9.16 13.58
N VAL A 86 -10.47 -8.44 12.83
CA VAL A 86 -11.81 -8.89 12.45
C VAL A 86 -11.96 -8.82 10.93
N HIS A 87 -12.07 -9.96 10.24
CA HIS A 87 -12.36 -9.96 8.82
C HIS A 87 -13.79 -9.48 8.56
N VAL A 88 -13.92 -8.36 7.87
CA VAL A 88 -15.20 -7.74 7.53
C VAL A 88 -15.00 -6.83 6.33
N GLY A 89 -15.98 -6.76 5.44
CA GLY A 89 -15.90 -5.85 4.31
C GLY A 89 -15.89 -4.38 4.76
N GLU A 90 -15.31 -3.51 3.94
CA GLU A 90 -15.17 -2.10 4.28
C GLU A 90 -16.51 -1.45 4.63
N ILE A 91 -17.47 -1.50 3.70
CA ILE A 91 -18.77 -0.85 3.82
C ILE A 91 -19.55 -1.31 5.06
N PRO A 92 -19.72 -2.62 5.32
CA PRO A 92 -20.43 -3.07 6.52
C PRO A 92 -19.67 -2.78 7.83
N SER A 93 -18.35 -2.54 7.79
CA SER A 93 -17.58 -2.20 9.01
C SER A 93 -17.80 -0.78 9.52
N ILE A 94 -18.19 0.17 8.66
CA ILE A 94 -18.24 1.59 9.02
C ILE A 94 -19.21 1.91 10.17
N PRO A 95 -20.46 1.39 10.20
CA PRO A 95 -21.35 1.60 11.35
C PRO A 95 -20.75 1.08 12.67
N SER A 96 -20.10 -0.08 12.65
CA SER A 96 -19.43 -0.65 13.83
C SER A 96 -18.23 0.18 14.27
N ILE A 97 -17.49 0.79 13.33
CA ILE A 97 -16.42 1.76 13.67
C ILE A 97 -17.01 2.98 14.40
N ARG A 98 -18.09 3.55 13.85
CA ARG A 98 -18.73 4.74 14.44
C ARG A 98 -19.30 4.48 15.84
N ASN A 99 -19.79 3.26 16.08
CA ASN A 99 -20.35 2.86 17.36
C ASN A 99 -19.29 2.36 18.37
N GLY A 100 -18.01 2.25 17.97
CA GLY A 100 -16.93 1.75 18.83
C GLY A 100 -16.94 0.23 19.04
N GLU A 101 -17.63 -0.53 18.19
CA GLU A 101 -17.57 -2.00 18.17
C GLU A 101 -16.31 -2.48 17.42
N LEU A 102 -15.93 -1.74 16.39
CA LEU A 102 -14.62 -1.78 15.73
C LEU A 102 -13.96 -0.41 15.94
N HIS A 103 -12.63 -0.32 15.82
CA HIS A 103 -11.92 0.90 16.23
C HIS A 103 -11.31 1.70 15.08
N GLY A 104 -11.24 1.16 13.86
CA GLY A 104 -10.87 1.96 12.69
C GLY A 104 -10.01 1.26 11.65
N SER A 105 -9.95 1.85 10.46
CA SER A 105 -9.12 1.40 9.34
C SER A 105 -7.97 2.38 9.13
N LEU A 106 -6.76 1.86 8.93
CA LEU A 106 -5.56 2.67 8.68
C LEU A 106 -5.32 2.92 7.19
N GLU A 107 -6.05 2.22 6.33
CA GLU A 107 -6.01 2.41 4.89
C GLU A 107 -7.42 2.61 4.35
N TYR A 108 -7.84 3.87 4.35
CA TYR A 108 -9.12 4.32 3.82
C TYR A 108 -8.87 5.16 2.55
N TRP A 109 -9.35 4.67 1.40
CA TRP A 109 -9.25 5.40 0.13
C TRP A 109 -10.30 6.51 0.07
N VAL A 110 -9.95 7.76 -0.21
CA VAL A 110 -10.86 8.91 -0.04
C VAL A 110 -11.35 9.51 -1.36
N SER A 111 -10.74 9.21 -2.50
CA SER A 111 -10.58 10.17 -3.61
C SER A 111 -11.45 9.96 -4.85
N THR A 112 -12.03 8.78 -5.06
CA THR A 112 -12.95 8.54 -6.19
C THR A 112 -14.40 8.73 -5.77
N ASN A 113 -14.94 7.72 -5.09
CA ASN A 113 -16.35 7.53 -4.80
C ASN A 113 -16.63 7.67 -3.30
N ARG A 114 -15.56 7.91 -2.56
CA ARG A 114 -15.49 7.75 -1.12
C ARG A 114 -15.45 9.10 -0.42
N VAL A 115 -15.18 10.22 -1.10
CA VAL A 115 -15.20 11.56 -0.49
C VAL A 115 -16.54 11.82 0.18
N LYS A 116 -17.66 11.57 -0.52
CA LYS A 116 -19.01 11.78 0.03
C LYS A 116 -19.28 10.83 1.21
N PHE A 117 -18.88 9.57 1.08
CA PHE A 117 -19.09 8.56 2.12
C PHE A 117 -18.23 8.81 3.36
N PHE A 118 -16.98 9.23 3.18
CA PHE A 118 -16.02 9.62 4.21
C PHE A 118 -16.45 10.90 4.93
N LYS A 119 -16.93 11.92 4.18
CA LYS A 119 -17.52 13.13 4.76
C LYS A 119 -18.78 12.80 5.57
N ALA A 120 -19.69 12.02 5.00
CA ALA A 120 -20.90 11.59 5.72
C ALA A 120 -20.57 10.78 6.98
N THR A 121 -19.51 9.96 6.94
CA THR A 121 -19.04 9.20 8.10
C THR A 121 -18.59 10.12 9.24
N GLN A 122 -17.94 11.24 8.92
CA GLN A 122 -17.55 12.26 9.88
C GLN A 122 -18.74 13.11 10.37
N GLU A 123 -19.59 13.57 9.44
CA GLU A 123 -20.76 14.41 9.74
C GLU A 123 -21.78 13.70 10.63
N ASN A 124 -21.96 12.39 10.44
CA ASN A 124 -22.84 11.59 11.27
C ASN A 124 -22.23 11.26 12.66
N GLY A 125 -21.00 11.69 12.92
CA GLY A 125 -20.31 11.50 14.20
C GLY A 125 -19.85 10.07 14.48
N GLY A 126 -19.03 9.93 15.51
CA GLY A 126 -18.52 8.63 16.00
C GLY A 126 -17.24 8.13 15.31
N ALA A 127 -16.77 8.81 14.26
CA ALA A 127 -15.48 8.51 13.64
C ALA A 127 -14.67 9.80 13.37
N GLU A 128 -13.34 9.66 13.35
CA GLU A 128 -12.36 10.74 13.21
C GLU A 128 -11.40 10.46 12.04
N ASP A 129 -11.15 11.49 11.21
CA ASP A 129 -10.04 11.50 10.25
C ASP A 129 -8.71 11.68 11.00
N MET A 130 -7.89 10.63 10.97
CA MET A 130 -6.58 10.56 11.61
C MET A 130 -5.43 10.97 10.69
N GLY A 131 -5.75 11.58 9.55
CA GLY A 131 -4.82 12.07 8.55
C GLY A 131 -4.30 10.97 7.62
N TYR A 132 -3.34 11.34 6.77
CA TYR A 132 -2.78 10.47 5.74
C TYR A 132 -2.02 9.27 6.31
N LEU A 133 -2.13 8.13 5.64
CA LEU A 133 -1.29 6.97 5.91
C LEU A 133 0.14 7.17 5.36
N GLY A 134 0.30 7.90 4.26
CA GLY A 134 1.61 8.15 3.64
C GLY A 134 1.87 7.37 2.35
N LEU A 135 0.95 6.48 1.96
CA LEU A 135 0.93 5.91 0.62
C LEU A 135 0.64 7.01 -0.41
N ALA A 136 1.27 6.90 -1.57
CA ALA A 136 0.97 7.64 -2.78
C ALA A 136 0.11 6.75 -3.69
N PRO A 137 -1.21 6.76 -3.52
CA PRO A 137 -2.12 5.96 -4.33
C PRO A 137 -2.31 6.53 -5.74
N GLY A 138 -2.75 5.66 -6.63
CA GLY A 138 -3.22 6.02 -7.96
C GLY A 138 -4.12 4.93 -8.51
N GLN A 139 -5.03 5.29 -9.42
CA GLN A 139 -5.89 4.33 -10.10
C GLN A 139 -6.03 4.71 -11.57
N ALA A 140 -6.05 3.71 -12.43
CA ALA A 140 -6.22 3.92 -13.86
C ALA A 140 -6.80 2.69 -14.54
N TRP A 141 -7.23 2.89 -15.78
CA TRP A 141 -7.43 1.79 -16.71
C TRP A 141 -6.07 1.44 -17.32
N TYR A 142 -5.72 0.17 -17.29
CA TYR A 142 -4.46 -0.35 -17.79
C TYR A 142 -4.71 -1.33 -18.93
N TYR A 143 -3.74 -1.40 -19.83
CA TYR A 143 -3.65 -2.43 -20.86
C TYR A 143 -2.19 -2.91 -20.97
N PRO A 144 -1.94 -4.16 -21.36
CA PRO A 144 -0.58 -4.65 -21.63
C PRO A 144 0.06 -3.94 -22.82
N SER A 145 1.32 -3.50 -22.70
CA SER A 145 2.00 -2.72 -23.75
C SER A 145 2.03 -3.40 -25.12
N TYR A 146 2.08 -4.73 -25.18
CA TYR A 146 2.04 -5.49 -26.44
C TYR A 146 0.73 -5.30 -27.24
N VAL A 147 -0.32 -4.78 -26.63
CA VAL A 147 -1.60 -4.48 -27.32
C VAL A 147 -1.46 -3.26 -28.25
N GLU A 148 -0.44 -2.41 -28.08
CA GLU A 148 -0.16 -1.30 -28.99
C GLU A 148 0.07 -1.76 -30.44
N GLU A 149 0.50 -3.01 -30.66
CA GLU A 149 0.62 -3.59 -32.02
C GLU A 149 -0.76 -3.80 -32.69
N GLN A 150 -1.79 -4.10 -31.90
CA GLN A 150 -3.16 -4.34 -32.36
C GLN A 150 -4.00 -3.06 -32.37
N CYS A 151 -3.64 -2.08 -31.52
CA CYS A 151 -4.25 -0.76 -31.48
C CYS A 151 -3.18 0.35 -31.35
N PRO A 152 -2.54 0.76 -32.47
CA PRO A 152 -1.41 1.70 -32.46
C PRO A 152 -1.71 3.13 -31.97
N GLY A 153 -2.98 3.49 -31.81
CA GLY A 153 -3.39 4.81 -31.29
C GLY A 153 -3.41 4.89 -29.75
N LEU A 154 -3.22 3.78 -29.04
CA LEU A 154 -3.06 3.78 -27.60
C LEU A 154 -1.81 4.59 -27.18
N PRO A 155 -1.79 5.23 -25.99
CA PRO A 155 -2.74 5.11 -24.88
C PRO A 155 -3.97 6.02 -24.96
N ASP A 156 -4.20 6.74 -26.05
CA ASP A 156 -5.30 7.70 -26.14
C ASP A 156 -6.68 7.00 -26.00
N TRP A 157 -7.55 7.56 -25.16
CA TRP A 157 -8.86 6.95 -24.87
C TRP A 157 -9.79 6.92 -26.09
N THR A 158 -9.63 7.83 -27.06
CA THR A 158 -10.43 7.81 -28.29
C THR A 158 -10.00 6.65 -29.17
N ALA A 159 -8.69 6.42 -29.32
CA ALA A 159 -8.16 5.25 -30.01
C ALA A 159 -8.56 3.94 -29.31
N LEU A 160 -8.54 3.92 -27.98
CA LEU A 160 -9.07 2.78 -27.20
C LEU A 160 -10.53 2.49 -27.58
N ASN A 161 -11.35 3.52 -27.77
CA ASN A 161 -12.75 3.36 -28.14
C ASN A 161 -12.93 2.87 -29.60
N GLU A 162 -12.13 3.39 -30.52
CA GLU A 162 -12.10 2.93 -31.92
C GLU A 162 -11.67 1.47 -32.04
N CYS A 163 -10.80 1.01 -31.15
CA CYS A 163 -10.31 -0.37 -31.08
C CYS A 163 -11.12 -1.29 -30.15
N ALA A 164 -12.35 -0.93 -29.74
CA ALA A 164 -13.09 -1.69 -28.73
C ALA A 164 -13.23 -3.19 -29.05
N GLU A 165 -13.41 -3.55 -30.32
CA GLU A 165 -13.48 -4.95 -30.76
C GLU A 165 -12.20 -5.76 -30.47
N VAL A 166 -11.02 -5.14 -30.41
CA VAL A 166 -9.75 -5.80 -30.03
C VAL A 166 -9.82 -6.37 -28.62
N PHE A 167 -10.56 -5.69 -27.73
CA PHE A 167 -10.74 -6.09 -26.34
C PHE A 167 -12.01 -6.92 -26.13
N ALA A 168 -12.77 -7.24 -27.18
CA ALA A 168 -14.01 -7.98 -27.05
C ALA A 168 -13.76 -9.42 -26.60
N SER A 169 -14.71 -9.93 -25.82
CA SER A 169 -14.87 -11.36 -25.55
C SER A 169 -16.09 -11.89 -26.30
N ASP A 170 -16.23 -13.22 -26.38
CA ASP A 170 -17.42 -13.85 -26.98
C ASP A 170 -18.73 -13.35 -26.35
N GLU A 171 -18.71 -12.97 -25.06
CA GLU A 171 -19.88 -12.49 -24.33
C GLU A 171 -20.17 -11.00 -24.53
N THR A 172 -19.16 -10.20 -24.88
CA THR A 172 -19.29 -8.74 -25.00
C THR A 172 -19.34 -8.26 -26.44
N PHE A 173 -18.98 -9.10 -27.41
CA PHE A 173 -18.92 -8.75 -28.83
C PHE A 173 -20.24 -8.09 -29.33
N PRO A 174 -20.18 -6.99 -30.11
CA PRO A 174 -18.98 -6.33 -30.64
C PRO A 174 -18.31 -5.34 -29.68
N LYS A 175 -18.80 -5.18 -28.44
CA LYS A 175 -18.21 -4.28 -27.46
C LYS A 175 -16.99 -4.89 -26.79
N GLY A 176 -16.01 -4.04 -26.48
CA GLY A 176 -14.83 -4.42 -25.71
C GLY A 176 -15.20 -4.87 -24.31
N ARG A 177 -14.47 -5.84 -23.77
CA ARG A 177 -14.59 -6.23 -22.36
C ARG A 177 -13.68 -5.35 -21.52
N PHE A 178 -14.24 -4.73 -20.49
CA PHE A 178 -13.48 -3.99 -19.49
C PHE A 178 -13.55 -4.75 -18.16
N LEU A 179 -12.42 -5.26 -17.68
CA LEU A 179 -12.33 -5.91 -16.38
C LEU A 179 -12.29 -4.85 -15.28
N ASP A 180 -13.39 -4.74 -14.52
CA ASP A 180 -13.56 -3.70 -13.50
C ASP A 180 -13.40 -4.28 -12.08
N TYR A 181 -13.28 -3.39 -11.10
CA TYR A 181 -13.28 -3.74 -9.69
C TYR A 181 -14.59 -4.42 -9.24
N PRO A 182 -14.55 -5.14 -8.11
CA PRO A 182 -15.76 -5.65 -7.46
C PRO A 182 -16.79 -4.54 -7.25
N ALA A 183 -18.08 -4.89 -7.35
CA ALA A 183 -19.16 -3.91 -7.29
C ALA A 183 -19.19 -3.16 -5.95
N GLU A 184 -18.83 -3.84 -4.87
CA GLU A 184 -18.75 -3.33 -3.50
C GLU A 184 -17.67 -2.27 -3.29
N TRP A 185 -16.65 -2.21 -4.15
CA TRP A 185 -15.60 -1.19 -4.08
C TRP A 185 -16.04 0.17 -4.60
N ARG A 186 -17.28 0.26 -5.12
CA ARG A 186 -17.94 1.48 -5.59
C ARG A 186 -17.04 2.25 -6.53
N VAL A 187 -17.05 1.90 -7.82
CA VAL A 187 -16.36 2.62 -8.90
C VAL A 187 -17.37 3.25 -9.86
N TYR A 188 -17.04 4.39 -10.47
CA TYR A 188 -17.87 5.12 -11.45
C TYR A 188 -17.44 4.85 -12.90
N ASN A 189 -16.89 3.67 -13.18
CA ASN A 189 -16.46 3.34 -14.54
C ASN A 189 -17.64 3.20 -15.51
N GLU A 190 -18.82 2.80 -15.02
CA GLU A 190 -20.06 2.81 -15.80
C GLU A 190 -20.48 4.23 -16.20
N ASP A 191 -20.40 5.19 -15.28
CA ASP A 191 -20.68 6.60 -15.58
C ASP A 191 -19.71 7.15 -16.61
N ARG A 192 -18.41 6.83 -16.49
CA ARG A 192 -17.41 7.22 -17.50
C ARG A 192 -17.69 6.58 -18.87
N ILE A 193 -18.01 5.28 -18.90
CA ILE A 193 -18.38 4.58 -20.15
C ILE A 193 -19.58 5.26 -20.81
N ALA A 194 -20.60 5.61 -20.04
CA ALA A 194 -21.77 6.30 -20.56
C ALA A 194 -21.45 7.72 -21.05
N ALA A 195 -20.73 8.50 -20.25
CA ALA A 195 -20.41 9.89 -20.55
C ALA A 195 -19.45 10.05 -21.74
N LEU A 196 -18.49 9.13 -21.90
CA LEU A 196 -17.57 9.11 -23.05
C LEU A 196 -18.07 8.28 -24.24
N GLU A 197 -19.30 7.75 -24.15
CA GLU A 197 -19.90 6.87 -25.17
C GLU A 197 -18.97 5.72 -25.59
N LEU A 198 -18.33 5.10 -24.59
CA LEU A 198 -17.38 4.02 -24.81
C LEU A 198 -18.10 2.73 -25.20
N ASN A 199 -17.58 2.04 -26.21
CA ASN A 199 -18.07 0.75 -26.71
C ASN A 199 -17.57 -0.41 -25.85
N TYR A 200 -17.67 -0.30 -24.53
CA TYR A 200 -17.18 -1.30 -23.58
C TYR A 200 -18.30 -1.80 -22.67
N VAL A 201 -18.17 -3.05 -22.22
CA VAL A 201 -19.01 -3.66 -21.20
C VAL A 201 -18.14 -3.92 -19.96
N PRO A 202 -18.46 -3.30 -18.80
CA PRO A 202 -17.76 -3.59 -17.56
C PRO A 202 -18.13 -5.00 -17.07
N VAL A 203 -17.11 -5.81 -16.80
CA VAL A 203 -17.22 -7.12 -16.16
C VAL A 203 -16.56 -7.03 -14.80
N ARG A 204 -17.35 -7.22 -13.75
CA ARG A 204 -16.89 -7.08 -12.36
C ARG A 204 -16.07 -8.30 -11.95
N SER A 205 -14.86 -8.06 -11.46
CA SER A 205 -14.07 -9.11 -10.80
C SER A 205 -14.70 -9.53 -9.46
N SER A 206 -14.34 -10.72 -8.98
CA SER A 206 -14.80 -11.23 -7.68
C SER A 206 -13.90 -10.84 -6.50
N GLY A 207 -12.86 -10.03 -6.74
CA GLY A 207 -11.86 -9.62 -5.76
C GLY A 207 -10.47 -9.45 -6.37
N GLU A 208 -9.51 -9.02 -5.56
CA GLU A 208 -8.11 -8.81 -5.94
C GLU A 208 -7.50 -10.05 -6.62
N GLY A 209 -7.66 -11.24 -6.04
CA GLY A 209 -7.13 -12.48 -6.61
C GLY A 209 -7.66 -12.79 -8.03
N SER A 210 -8.91 -12.42 -8.33
CA SER A 210 -9.49 -12.56 -9.67
C SER A 210 -8.88 -11.57 -10.66
N LEU A 211 -8.65 -10.31 -10.25
CA LEU A 211 -7.95 -9.31 -11.07
C LEU A 211 -6.53 -9.77 -11.40
N ILE A 212 -5.78 -10.21 -10.38
CA ILE A 212 -4.42 -10.73 -10.55
C ILE A 212 -4.42 -11.89 -11.54
N THR A 213 -5.26 -12.91 -11.31
CA THR A 213 -5.32 -14.11 -12.16
C THR A 213 -5.62 -13.79 -13.62
N GLU A 214 -6.55 -12.86 -13.87
CA GLU A 214 -6.89 -12.47 -15.24
C GLU A 214 -5.75 -11.72 -15.93
N ILE A 215 -5.05 -10.84 -15.23
CA ILE A 215 -3.90 -10.14 -15.79
C ILE A 215 -2.77 -11.12 -16.10
N GLU A 216 -2.44 -12.03 -15.17
CA GLU A 216 -1.41 -13.04 -15.40
C GLU A 216 -1.76 -13.95 -16.59
N SER A 217 -3.03 -14.36 -16.71
CA SER A 217 -3.53 -15.17 -17.82
C SER A 217 -3.49 -14.45 -19.16
N ALA A 218 -3.79 -13.14 -19.18
CA ALA A 218 -3.69 -12.31 -20.37
C ALA A 218 -2.24 -12.22 -20.85
N TYR A 219 -1.30 -11.92 -19.95
CA TYR A 219 0.13 -11.86 -20.28
C TYR A 219 0.68 -13.19 -20.77
N ALA A 220 0.34 -14.29 -20.11
CA ALA A 220 0.81 -15.63 -20.48
C ALA A 220 0.38 -16.02 -21.91
N ARG A 221 -0.77 -15.52 -22.37
CA ARG A 221 -1.33 -15.80 -23.71
C ARG A 221 -1.14 -14.66 -24.71
N GLN A 222 -0.51 -13.55 -24.30
CA GLN A 222 -0.41 -12.32 -25.09
C GLN A 222 -1.79 -11.82 -25.58
N ALA A 223 -2.82 -12.02 -24.75
CA ALA A 223 -4.19 -11.62 -25.08
C ALA A 223 -4.43 -10.15 -24.72
N PRO A 224 -5.21 -9.39 -25.52
CA PRO A 224 -5.68 -8.07 -25.12
C PRO A 224 -6.48 -8.12 -23.81
N LEU A 225 -6.22 -7.14 -22.94
CA LEU A 225 -6.96 -6.95 -21.69
C LEU A 225 -7.02 -5.45 -21.41
N LEU A 226 -8.21 -4.97 -21.07
CA LEU A 226 -8.41 -3.65 -20.48
C LEU A 226 -8.92 -3.86 -19.06
N VAL A 227 -8.19 -3.34 -18.07
CA VAL A 227 -8.46 -3.60 -16.65
C VAL A 227 -8.36 -2.34 -15.80
N MET A 228 -9.26 -2.17 -14.84
CA MET A 228 -9.09 -1.19 -13.76
C MET A 228 -8.09 -1.72 -12.74
N PHE A 229 -7.06 -0.95 -12.39
CA PHE A 229 -6.08 -1.35 -11.39
C PHE A 229 -5.51 -0.17 -10.60
N TRP A 230 -4.79 -0.45 -9.50
CA TRP A 230 -4.29 0.57 -8.57
C TRP A 230 -2.79 0.49 -8.34
N THR A 231 -2.24 1.61 -7.90
CA THR A 231 -0.92 1.73 -7.27
C THR A 231 -1.12 2.17 -5.81
N PRO A 232 -0.21 1.79 -4.90
CA PRO A 232 0.87 0.81 -5.10
C PRO A 232 0.35 -0.63 -5.22
N HIS A 233 0.97 -1.40 -6.12
CA HIS A 233 0.75 -2.84 -6.22
C HIS A 233 1.92 -3.50 -6.98
N TRP A 234 2.42 -4.65 -6.51
CA TRP A 234 3.57 -5.36 -7.10
C TRP A 234 3.39 -5.72 -8.58
N LEU A 235 2.15 -6.02 -8.95
CA LEU A 235 1.77 -6.43 -10.31
C LEU A 235 2.21 -5.41 -11.36
N LEU A 236 2.08 -4.11 -11.07
CA LEU A 236 2.49 -3.04 -12.00
C LEU A 236 4.01 -2.93 -12.17
N SER A 237 4.81 -3.57 -11.30
CA SER A 237 6.26 -3.70 -11.47
C SER A 237 6.65 -5.00 -12.17
N LYS A 238 5.82 -6.05 -12.09
CA LYS A 238 6.05 -7.35 -12.73
C LYS A 238 5.66 -7.34 -14.20
N PHE A 239 4.60 -6.63 -14.55
CA PHE A 239 4.01 -6.61 -15.88
C PHE A 239 4.06 -5.20 -16.48
N ASP A 240 4.44 -5.11 -17.75
CA ASP A 240 4.53 -3.84 -18.50
C ASP A 240 3.14 -3.35 -18.93
N LEU A 241 2.39 -2.87 -17.95
CA LEU A 241 1.04 -2.33 -18.10
C LEU A 241 1.10 -0.81 -18.30
N LYS A 242 0.38 -0.30 -19.30
CA LYS A 242 0.30 1.12 -19.59
C LYS A 242 -1.07 1.67 -19.26
N GLU A 243 -1.08 2.88 -18.69
CA GLU A 243 -2.30 3.61 -18.40
C GLU A 243 -2.94 4.17 -19.68
N VAL A 244 -4.25 4.00 -19.80
CA VAL A 244 -5.07 4.75 -20.76
C VAL A 244 -5.09 6.23 -20.37
N LYS A 245 -4.91 7.12 -21.35
CA LYS A 245 -4.93 8.57 -21.16
C LYS A 245 -6.30 9.12 -21.50
N PHE A 246 -7.11 9.26 -20.46
CA PHE A 246 -8.37 10.01 -20.46
C PHE A 246 -8.12 11.53 -20.39
N PRO A 247 -9.15 12.37 -20.60
CA PRO A 247 -9.06 13.81 -20.36
C PRO A 247 -8.54 14.11 -18.95
N GLN A 248 -7.79 15.20 -18.79
CA GLN A 248 -7.20 15.54 -17.49
C GLN A 248 -8.29 15.66 -16.42
N HIS A 249 -8.04 15.06 -15.26
CA HIS A 249 -8.96 15.14 -14.15
C HIS A 249 -9.14 16.56 -13.63
N GLN A 250 -10.40 16.90 -13.31
CA GLN A 250 -10.79 18.03 -12.48
C GLN A 250 -11.95 17.61 -11.57
N VAL A 251 -12.00 18.17 -10.36
CA VAL A 251 -13.03 17.78 -9.37
C VAL A 251 -14.43 18.14 -9.87
N GLU A 252 -14.55 19.25 -10.58
CA GLU A 252 -15.81 19.73 -11.17
C GLU A 252 -16.35 18.79 -12.24
N CYS A 253 -15.48 18.06 -12.95
CA CYS A 253 -15.86 17.09 -13.99
C CYS A 253 -16.75 15.95 -13.44
N GLN A 254 -16.76 15.75 -12.11
CA GLN A 254 -17.64 14.77 -11.45
C GLN A 254 -19.06 15.29 -11.19
N THR A 255 -19.30 16.60 -11.32
CA THR A 255 -20.55 17.25 -10.90
C THR A 255 -21.10 18.26 -11.90
N ASP A 256 -20.27 18.82 -12.76
CA ASP A 256 -20.58 19.83 -13.76
C ASP A 256 -20.26 19.27 -15.15
N PRO A 257 -21.27 18.86 -15.93
CA PRO A 257 -21.09 18.36 -17.29
C PRO A 257 -20.35 19.33 -18.23
N SER A 258 -20.42 20.64 -17.98
CA SER A 258 -19.80 21.63 -18.88
C SER A 258 -18.27 21.65 -18.83
N TRP A 259 -17.67 20.95 -17.87
CA TRP A 259 -16.22 20.87 -17.69
C TRP A 259 -15.55 19.84 -18.60
N GLY A 260 -16.25 18.76 -18.89
CA GLY A 260 -15.74 17.62 -19.65
C GLY A 260 -15.77 17.83 -21.16
N VAL A 261 -15.49 16.74 -21.88
CA VAL A 261 -15.72 16.63 -23.33
C VAL A 261 -17.21 16.42 -23.66
N ASN A 262 -17.99 15.82 -22.77
CA ASN A 262 -19.43 15.63 -22.89
C ASN A 262 -20.18 16.74 -22.11
N PRO A 263 -20.87 17.68 -22.80
CA PRO A 263 -21.55 18.80 -22.15
C PRO A 263 -22.84 18.41 -21.42
N ASP A 264 -23.31 17.16 -21.55
CA ASP A 264 -24.59 16.68 -21.04
C ASP A 264 -24.45 15.76 -19.80
N LEU A 265 -23.31 15.08 -19.66
CA LEU A 265 -23.06 14.13 -18.57
C LEU A 265 -21.71 14.39 -17.87
N PRO A 266 -21.63 14.29 -16.53
CA PRO A 266 -20.36 14.32 -15.80
C PRO A 266 -19.63 12.96 -15.89
N TRP A 267 -18.45 12.86 -15.26
CA TRP A 267 -17.61 11.65 -15.14
C TRP A 267 -16.80 11.25 -16.36
N ASP A 268 -16.59 12.16 -17.30
CA ASP A 268 -15.90 11.96 -18.56
C ASP A 268 -14.42 12.40 -18.55
N CYS A 269 -13.87 12.64 -17.36
CA CYS A 269 -12.44 12.85 -17.15
C CYS A 269 -11.73 11.64 -16.53
N GLY A 270 -10.41 11.69 -16.54
CA GLY A 270 -9.52 10.74 -15.87
C GLY A 270 -9.71 10.68 -14.35
N HIS A 271 -8.96 9.79 -13.71
CA HIS A 271 -9.08 9.56 -12.28
C HIS A 271 -8.59 10.75 -11.44
N PRO A 272 -9.27 11.03 -10.32
CA PRO A 272 -8.80 12.03 -9.35
C PRO A 272 -7.43 11.66 -8.80
N ALA A 273 -6.74 12.69 -8.27
CA ALA A 273 -5.62 12.43 -7.38
C ALA A 273 -6.11 11.59 -6.21
N GLU A 274 -5.41 10.50 -5.93
CA GLU A 274 -5.84 9.60 -4.88
C GLU A 274 -5.29 10.00 -3.50
N GLU A 275 -6.05 9.76 -2.44
CA GLU A 275 -5.63 9.95 -1.05
C GLU A 275 -5.99 8.71 -0.22
N ILE A 276 -5.01 8.22 0.55
CA ILE A 276 -5.25 7.20 1.57
C ILE A 276 -5.11 7.84 2.95
N LYS A 277 -6.21 7.79 3.70
CA LYS A 277 -6.32 8.32 5.06
C LYS A 277 -6.59 7.22 6.07
N LYS A 278 -6.56 7.61 7.33
CA LYS A 278 -6.89 6.75 8.48
C LYS A 278 -8.23 7.21 9.04
N LEU A 279 -9.15 6.27 9.27
CA LEU A 279 -10.46 6.52 9.87
C LEU A 279 -10.57 5.73 11.17
N MET A 280 -10.68 6.41 12.31
CA MET A 280 -10.77 5.74 13.62
C MET A 280 -12.08 6.07 14.34
N TRP A 281 -12.47 5.23 15.28
CA TRP A 281 -13.56 5.51 16.21
C TRP A 281 -13.24 6.77 17.04
N GLY A 282 -14.20 7.70 17.15
CA GLY A 282 -13.97 9.00 17.78
C GLY A 282 -13.61 8.95 19.27
N GLY A 283 -13.95 7.86 19.98
CA GLY A 283 -13.61 7.68 21.40
C GLY A 283 -12.21 7.12 21.66
N ILE A 284 -11.44 6.81 20.62
CA ILE A 284 -10.11 6.19 20.78
C ILE A 284 -9.14 7.10 21.55
N ARG A 285 -9.27 8.43 21.40
CA ARG A 285 -8.42 9.42 22.06
C ARG A 285 -8.57 9.40 23.58
N ASP A 286 -9.80 9.21 24.05
CA ASP A 286 -10.12 9.20 25.48
C ASP A 286 -9.79 7.85 26.11
N LYS A 287 -10.05 6.75 25.38
CA LYS A 287 -9.89 5.39 25.89
C LYS A 287 -8.44 4.87 25.84
N TRP A 288 -7.72 5.17 24.76
CA TRP A 288 -6.33 4.73 24.55
C TRP A 288 -5.47 5.90 24.02
N PRO A 289 -5.17 6.91 24.85
CA PRO A 289 -4.50 8.13 24.39
C PRO A 289 -3.09 7.91 23.82
N ALA A 290 -2.28 6.97 24.33
CA ALA A 290 -1.00 6.65 23.68
C ALA A 290 -1.17 5.90 22.35
N ALA A 291 -2.08 4.92 22.27
CA ALA A 291 -2.43 4.28 21.00
C ALA A 291 -2.91 5.30 19.95
N TYR A 292 -3.74 6.26 20.34
CA TYR A 292 -4.17 7.35 19.47
C TYR A 292 -2.99 8.12 18.89
N ARG A 293 -2.01 8.51 19.73
CA ARG A 293 -0.81 9.23 19.26
C ARG A 293 0.02 8.40 18.30
N LEU A 294 0.22 7.11 18.60
CA LEU A 294 0.92 6.20 17.69
C LEU A 294 0.21 6.13 16.34
N LEU A 295 -1.09 5.83 16.35
CA LEU A 295 -1.88 5.64 15.14
C LEU A 295 -2.00 6.94 14.33
N ARG A 296 -1.94 8.12 14.98
CA ARG A 296 -1.89 9.43 14.29
C ARG A 296 -0.57 9.64 13.55
N ASN A 297 0.55 9.24 14.16
CA ASN A 297 1.89 9.46 13.62
C ASN A 297 2.34 8.34 12.67
N TYR A 298 1.77 7.15 12.81
CA TYR A 298 2.04 5.98 11.98
C TYR A 298 1.94 6.30 10.49
N ARG A 299 2.94 5.84 9.73
CA ARG A 299 3.02 5.97 8.28
C ARG A 299 3.46 4.66 7.63
N VAL A 300 2.96 4.41 6.42
CA VAL A 300 3.45 3.35 5.52
C VAL A 300 3.77 3.98 4.17
N THR A 301 4.89 3.58 3.57
CA THR A 301 5.30 4.02 2.23
C THR A 301 4.98 2.95 1.19
N ASN A 302 4.90 3.36 -0.08
CA ASN A 302 4.67 2.44 -1.20
C ASN A 302 5.71 1.31 -1.22
N ASP A 303 6.97 1.62 -0.93
CA ASP A 303 8.06 0.65 -0.91
C ASP A 303 7.82 -0.43 0.15
N ILE A 304 7.49 -0.03 1.39
CA ILE A 304 7.19 -0.95 2.48
C ILE A 304 6.01 -1.86 2.10
N GLN A 305 4.90 -1.27 1.65
CA GLN A 305 3.71 -2.05 1.35
C GLN A 305 3.94 -3.00 0.17
N ASN A 306 4.55 -2.53 -0.92
CA ASN A 306 4.81 -3.36 -2.09
C ASN A 306 5.72 -4.55 -1.78
N GLU A 307 6.78 -4.35 -1.00
CA GLU A 307 7.67 -5.43 -0.57
C GLU A 307 6.91 -6.52 0.19
N LEU A 308 6.11 -6.12 1.18
CA LEU A 308 5.38 -7.07 2.04
C LEU A 308 4.25 -7.77 1.29
N VAL A 309 3.48 -7.04 0.49
CA VAL A 309 2.40 -7.61 -0.32
C VAL A 309 2.99 -8.60 -1.35
N LEU A 310 4.17 -8.32 -1.92
CA LEU A 310 4.83 -9.26 -2.84
C LEU A 310 5.16 -10.59 -2.15
N ARG A 311 5.73 -10.56 -0.95
CA ARG A 311 6.02 -11.79 -0.18
C ARG A 311 4.76 -12.61 0.10
N ILE A 312 3.65 -11.93 0.37
CA ILE A 312 2.37 -12.57 0.67
C ILE A 312 1.75 -13.15 -0.61
N ASP A 313 1.50 -12.31 -1.61
CA ASP A 313 0.71 -12.69 -2.78
C ASP A 313 1.50 -13.53 -3.80
N VAL A 314 2.82 -13.33 -3.88
CA VAL A 314 3.68 -13.97 -4.90
C VAL A 314 4.50 -15.11 -4.30
N GLU A 315 5.14 -14.88 -3.15
CA GLU A 315 5.99 -15.89 -2.52
C GLU A 315 5.19 -16.86 -1.63
N GLY A 316 3.94 -16.52 -1.32
CA GLY A 316 3.02 -17.36 -0.55
C GLY A 316 3.39 -17.42 0.93
N GLU A 317 4.17 -16.46 1.43
CA GLU A 317 4.47 -16.35 2.85
C GLU A 317 3.21 -15.98 3.64
N LYS A 318 3.15 -16.42 4.90
CA LYS A 318 2.03 -16.06 5.78
C LYS A 318 2.13 -14.61 6.19
N LEU A 319 1.00 -13.90 6.11
CA LEU A 319 0.88 -12.50 6.51
C LEU A 319 1.49 -12.23 7.89
N GLU A 320 1.18 -13.04 8.90
CA GLU A 320 1.69 -12.86 10.26
C GLU A 320 3.21 -12.98 10.35
N ASP A 321 3.79 -13.94 9.61
CA ASP A 321 5.24 -14.17 9.58
C ASP A 321 5.96 -13.01 8.88
N VAL A 322 5.39 -12.51 7.77
CA VAL A 322 5.91 -11.35 7.02
C VAL A 322 5.88 -10.08 7.87
N ILE A 323 4.78 -9.83 8.59
CA ILE A 323 4.67 -8.68 9.50
C ILE A 323 5.67 -8.79 10.66
N ALA A 324 5.79 -9.97 11.29
CA ALA A 324 6.72 -10.18 12.39
C ALA A 324 8.19 -9.99 11.95
N ASP A 325 8.54 -10.52 10.78
CA ASP A 325 9.87 -10.35 10.20
C ASP A 325 10.17 -8.89 9.85
N TRP A 326 9.22 -8.16 9.26
CA TRP A 326 9.42 -6.73 8.99
C TRP A 326 9.65 -5.95 10.28
N LEU A 327 8.87 -6.20 11.34
CA LEU A 327 9.02 -5.50 12.61
C LEU A 327 10.39 -5.75 13.26
N ALA A 328 10.84 -7.00 13.26
CA ALA A 328 12.15 -7.38 13.81
C ALA A 328 13.31 -6.70 13.08
N ASN A 329 13.19 -6.50 11.76
CA ASN A 329 14.28 -5.95 10.94
C ASN A 329 14.18 -4.43 10.71
N ASN A 330 13.08 -3.78 11.11
CA ASN A 330 12.83 -2.36 10.84
C ASN A 330 12.58 -1.53 12.10
N GLU A 331 13.14 -1.90 13.24
CA GLU A 331 12.99 -1.18 14.52
C GLU A 331 13.30 0.32 14.41
N ARG A 332 14.32 0.69 13.64
CA ARG A 332 14.68 2.09 13.42
C ARG A 332 13.55 2.91 12.78
N THR A 333 12.67 2.26 12.03
CA THR A 333 11.52 2.88 11.36
C THR A 333 10.38 3.12 12.34
N TRP A 334 10.01 2.12 13.15
CA TRP A 334 8.78 2.16 13.95
C TRP A 334 8.97 2.53 15.43
N GLN A 335 10.14 2.27 16.02
CA GLN A 335 10.43 2.65 17.41
C GLN A 335 10.29 4.16 17.68
N PRO A 336 10.64 5.09 16.76
CA PRO A 336 10.38 6.51 16.96
C PRO A 336 8.89 6.81 17.20
N TRP A 337 7.98 6.14 16.49
CA TRP A 337 6.54 6.32 16.70
C TRP A 337 6.08 5.89 18.09
N VAL A 338 6.66 4.80 18.61
CA VAL A 338 6.39 4.32 19.98
C VAL A 338 6.91 5.32 21.01
N LYS A 339 8.15 5.80 20.85
CA LYS A 339 8.74 6.81 21.75
C LYS A 339 7.91 8.09 21.79
N ASP A 340 7.52 8.61 20.63
CA ASP A 340 6.68 9.81 20.50
C ASP A 340 5.28 9.59 21.10
N ALA A 341 4.70 8.41 20.87
CA ALA A 341 3.41 8.06 21.44
C ALA A 341 3.45 7.96 22.96
N MET A 342 4.57 7.54 23.54
CA MET A 342 4.75 7.41 24.98
C MET A 342 5.13 8.73 25.67
N TYR A 343 5.72 9.66 24.94
CA TYR A 343 6.04 10.98 25.44
C TYR A 343 4.76 11.82 25.64
N ASN A 344 4.45 12.15 26.88
CA ASN A 344 3.37 13.08 27.22
C ASN A 344 3.97 14.42 27.69
N PRO A 345 4.05 15.46 26.85
CA PRO A 345 4.63 16.75 27.24
C PRO A 345 3.82 17.51 28.31
N GLY A 346 2.68 16.99 28.75
CA GLY A 346 1.79 17.60 29.74
C GLY A 346 1.72 16.88 31.10
N LYS A 347 2.67 15.98 31.42
CA LYS A 347 2.83 15.41 32.76
C LYS A 347 4.25 15.58 33.28
#